data_AF-A0A929H024-F1
#
_entry.id   AF-A0A929H024-F1
#
_cell.length_a   1.000
_cell.length_b   1.000
_cell.length_c   1.000
_cell.angle_alpha   90.00
_cell.angle_beta   90.00
_cell.angle_gamma   90.00
#
_symmetry.space_group_name_H-M   'P 1'
#
loop_
_entity.id
_entity.type
_entity.pdbx_description
1 polymer ?
#
loop_
_entity_poly.entity_id
_entity_poly.type
_entity_poly.pdbx_seq_one_letter_code
_entity_poly.pdbx_strand_id
1 'polypeptide(L)' 'MNTYPEAARPLADLEPKHNFFVGIDSDGCAFDTMEIKHKECFCPNIIKHWGLQPVSKYAREAAE' A
#
# COMPACT_ATOMS: atom_id res chain seq x y z
N MET A 1 -17.25 0.54 24.54
CA MET A 1 -16.39 1.76 24.45
C MET A 1 -15.46 1.54 23.27
N ASN A 2 -15.49 2.40 22.25
CA ASN A 2 -14.58 2.25 21.10
C ASN A 2 -13.16 2.55 21.58
N THR A 3 -12.36 1.51 21.75
CA THR A 3 -10.95 1.63 22.10
C THR A 3 -10.14 1.71 20.82
N TYR A 4 -9.99 2.92 20.27
CA TYR A 4 -9.04 3.14 19.19
C TYR A 4 -7.60 2.99 19.74
N PRO A 5 -6.68 2.37 18.97
CA PRO A 5 -5.26 2.37 19.31
C PRO A 5 -4.73 3.80 19.50
N GLU A 6 -3.70 3.98 20.33
CA GLU A 6 -3.12 5.31 20.60
C GLU A 6 -2.69 6.03 19.32
N ALA A 7 -2.08 5.29 18.38
CA ALA A 7 -1.67 5.80 17.07
C ALA A 7 -2.84 6.34 16.21
N ALA A 8 -4.07 5.87 16.46
CA ALA A 8 -5.26 6.28 15.71
C ALA A 8 -6.04 7.42 16.38
N ARG A 9 -5.71 7.81 17.63
CA ARG A 9 -6.40 8.89 18.35
C ARG A 9 -6.45 10.22 17.60
N PRO A 10 -5.36 10.68 16.93
CA PRO A 10 -5.42 11.94 16.18
C PRO A 10 -6.49 11.99 15.09
N LEU A 11 -6.80 10.83 14.48
CA LEU A 11 -7.86 10.71 13.48
C LEU A 11 -9.24 10.52 14.13
N ALA A 12 -9.31 9.75 15.22
CA ALA A 12 -10.56 9.49 15.94
C ALA A 12 -11.14 10.76 16.58
N ASP A 13 -10.29 11.66 17.06
CA ASP A 13 -10.66 12.92 17.71
C ASP A 13 -10.72 14.11 16.72
N LEU A 14 -10.55 13.86 15.41
CA LEU A 14 -10.49 14.91 14.40
C LEU A 14 -11.88 15.54 14.18
N GLU A 15 -12.05 16.79 14.61
CA GLU A 15 -13.27 17.55 14.33
C GLU A 15 -13.26 18.13 12.91
N PRO A 16 -14.34 17.97 12.11
CA PRO A 16 -14.43 18.54 10.77
C PRO A 16 -14.37 20.08 10.80
N LYS A 17 -13.40 20.66 10.08
CA LYS A 17 -13.24 22.13 9.95
C LYS A 17 -13.73 22.69 8.62
N HIS A 18 -14.03 21.81 7.66
CA HIS A 18 -14.40 22.15 6.29
C HIS A 18 -15.56 21.26 5.83
N ASN A 19 -16.28 21.70 4.79
CA ASN A 19 -17.40 20.94 4.21
C ASN A 19 -16.95 19.65 3.50
N PHE A 20 -15.65 19.50 3.26
CA PHE A 20 -15.09 18.38 2.51
C PHE A 20 -13.81 17.88 3.19
N PHE A 21 -13.60 16.57 3.12
CA PHE A 21 -12.37 15.91 3.54
C PHE A 21 -11.58 15.50 2.30
N VAL A 22 -10.29 15.80 2.28
CA VAL A 22 -9.36 15.34 1.22
C VAL A 22 -8.40 14.35 1.86
N GLY A 23 -8.57 13.08 1.52
CA GLY A 23 -7.61 12.02 1.86
C GLY A 23 -6.58 11.90 0.76
N ILE A 24 -5.31 11.92 1.12
CA ILE A 24 -4.20 11.61 0.22
C ILE A 24 -3.67 10.24 0.66
N ASP A 25 -3.69 9.28 -0.26
CA ASP A 25 -3.03 7.99 -0.01
C ASP A 25 -1.51 8.20 -0.01
N SER A 26 -0.81 7.60 0.96
CA SER A 26 0.63 7.80 1.06
C SER A 26 1.37 7.15 -0.11
N ASP A 27 0.91 5.98 -0.55
CA ASP A 27 1.62 5.19 -1.55
C ASP A 27 1.18 5.55 -2.97
N GLY A 28 2.13 5.92 -3.82
CA GLY A 28 1.88 6.24 -5.23
C GLY A 28 1.18 7.58 -5.48
N CYS A 29 0.71 8.26 -4.42
CA CYS A 29 0.13 9.61 -4.52
C CYS A 29 0.97 10.66 -3.76
N ALA A 30 1.34 10.43 -2.49
CA ALA A 30 2.24 11.33 -1.76
C ALA A 30 3.73 10.96 -1.89
N PHE A 31 4.04 9.66 -1.95
CA PHE A 31 5.40 9.14 -2.06
C PHE A 31 5.49 8.15 -3.23
N ASP A 32 6.62 8.20 -3.94
CA ASP A 32 6.94 7.20 -4.96
C ASP A 32 7.48 5.91 -4.32
N THR A 33 6.58 5.20 -3.64
CA THR A 33 6.86 3.94 -2.93
C THR A 33 6.25 2.74 -3.64
N MET A 34 5.47 2.95 -4.69
CA MET A 34 4.76 1.87 -5.38
C MET A 34 5.71 1.00 -6.19
N GLU A 35 6.71 1.60 -6.84
CA GLU A 35 7.67 0.84 -7.64
C GLU A 35 8.40 -0.20 -6.79
N ILE A 36 8.97 0.21 -5.65
CA ILE A 36 9.68 -0.72 -4.76
C ILE A 36 8.75 -1.78 -4.17
N LYS A 37 7.49 -1.43 -3.83
CA LYS A 37 6.51 -2.41 -3.32
C LYS A 37 6.18 -3.47 -4.36
N HIS A 38 5.94 -3.06 -5.60
CA HIS A 38 5.61 -3.99 -6.67
C HIS A 38 6.79 -4.91 -6.99
N LYS A 39 8.00 -4.35 -7.12
CA LYS A 39 9.21 -5.09 -7.52
C LYS A 39 9.77 -5.97 -6.41
N GLU A 40 9.89 -5.43 -5.19
CA GLU A 40 10.62 -6.07 -4.10
C GLU A 40 9.69 -6.77 -3.09
N CYS A 41 8.45 -6.31 -2.94
CA CYS A 41 7.53 -6.89 -1.95
C CYS A 41 6.48 -7.82 -2.56
N PHE A 42 5.85 -7.45 -3.68
CA PHE A 42 4.71 -8.21 -4.22
C PHE A 42 5.13 -9.24 -5.26
N CYS A 43 5.90 -8.85 -6.28
CA CYS A 43 6.32 -9.74 -7.36
C CYS A 43 7.02 -11.03 -6.85
N PRO A 44 7.95 -10.97 -5.88
CA PRO A 44 8.60 -12.19 -5.36
C PRO A 44 7.61 -13.14 -4.67
N ASN A 45 6.63 -12.58 -3.94
CA ASN A 45 5.60 -13.38 -3.27
C ASN A 45 4.64 -14.02 -4.27
N ILE A 46 4.23 -13.29 -5.33
CA ILE A 46 3.41 -13.84 -6.41
C ILE A 46 4.16 -15.01 -7.07
N ILE A 47 5.43 -14.82 -7.45
CA ILE A 47 6.24 -15.86 -8.07
C ILE A 47 6.33 -17.11 -7.19
N LYS A 48 6.60 -16.93 -5.90
CA LYS A 48 6.72 -18.01 -4.91
C LYS A 48 5.42 -18.77 -4.75
N HIS A 49 4.32 -18.07 -4.46
CA HIS A 49 3.07 -18.70 -4.07
C HIS A 49 2.29 -19.28 -5.24
N TRP A 50 2.54 -18.79 -6.46
CA TRP A 50 1.85 -19.28 -7.67
C TRP A 50 2.75 -20.21 -8.51
N GLY A 51 3.94 -20.56 -8.02
CA GLY A 51 4.85 -21.50 -8.69
C GLY A 51 5.41 -20.98 -10.02
N LEU A 52 5.53 -19.67 -10.18
CA LEU A 52 5.96 -19.04 -11.43
C LEU A 52 7.48 -18.94 -11.58
N GLN A 53 8.24 -19.64 -10.73
CA GLN A 53 9.70 -19.63 -10.78
C GLN A 53 10.28 -19.92 -12.19
N PRO A 54 9.74 -20.90 -12.96
CA PRO A 54 10.23 -21.19 -14.32
C PRO A 54 10.05 -20.03 -15.32
N VAL A 55 9.06 -19.16 -15.09
CA VAL A 55 8.74 -18.00 -15.94
C VAL A 55 9.02 -16.68 -15.22
N SER A 56 9.88 -16.69 -14.20
CA SER A 56 10.07 -15.55 -13.30
C SER A 56 10.64 -14.30 -13.97
N LYS A 57 11.29 -14.43 -15.14
CA LYS A 57 11.66 -13.29 -15.98
C LYS A 57 10.41 -12.55 -16.46
N TYR A 58 9.52 -13.25 -17.15
CA TYR A 58 8.28 -12.69 -17.69
C TYR A 58 7.31 -12.24 -16.61
N ALA A 59 7.28 -12.94 -15.47
CA ALA A 59 6.46 -12.53 -14.33
C ALA A 59 6.93 -11.20 -13.69
N ARG A 60 8.24 -10.90 -13.74
CA ARG A 60 8.78 -9.60 -13.31
C ARG A 60 8.48 -8.51 -14.34
N GLU A 61 8.73 -8.79 -15.62
CA GLU A 61 8.45 -7.84 -16.71
C GLU A 61 6.96 -7.44 -16.79
N ALA A 62 6.04 -8.35 -16.46
CA ALA A 62 4.61 -8.07 -16.44
C ALA A 62 4.10 -7.40 -15.16
N ALA A 63 4.93 -7.27 -14.12
CA ALA A 63 4.58 -6.64 -12.85
C ALA A 63 4.93 -5.14 -12.79
N GLU A 64 5.55 -4.61 -13.85
CA GLU A 64 5.88 -3.20 -14.08
C GLU A 64 4.81 -2.52 -14.96
#